data_AF-A0A969PTL3-F1
#
_entry.id   AF-A0A969PTL3-F1
#
_cell.length_a   1.000
_cell.length_b   1.000
_cell.length_c   1.000
_cell.angle_alpha   90.00
_cell.angle_beta   90.00
_cell.angle_gamma   90.00
#
_symmetry.space_group_name_H-M   'P 1'
#
loop_
_entity.id
_entity.type
_entity.pdbx_description
1 polymer ?
#
loop_
_entity_poly.entity_id
_entity_poly.type
_entity_poly.pdbx_seq_one_letter_code
_entity_poly.pdbx_strand_id
1 'polypeptide(L)' 'MEILAVILISSALVIMGILVANITIFTHIDKNSRSDYEKNQARDRVYMLIGLLLFIFTISYGIRVFSG' A
#
# COMPACT_ATOMS: atom_id res chain seq x y z
N MET A 1 21.27 5.90 10.99
CA MET A 1 20.50 4.93 10.17
C MET A 1 19.22 4.46 10.86
N GLU A 2 19.18 4.34 12.18
CA GLU A 2 18.02 3.82 12.93
C GLU A 2 16.75 4.68 12.79
N ILE A 3 16.87 6.01 12.87
CA ILE A 3 15.72 6.93 12.70
C ILE A 3 15.09 6.80 11.30
N LEU A 4 15.92 6.68 10.26
CA LEU A 4 15.46 6.46 8.88
C LEU A 4 14.71 5.12 8.73
N ALA A 5 15.20 4.06 9.38
CA ALA A 5 14.53 2.76 9.39
C ALA A 5 13.18 2.80 10.13
N VAL A 6 13.11 3.49 11.28
CA VAL A 6 11.87 3.66 12.05
C VAL A 6 10.81 4.41 11.24
N ILE A 7 11.20 5.47 10.54
CA ILE A 7 10.29 6.25 9.68
C ILE A 7 9.76 5.37 8.54
N LEU A 8 10.64 4.61 7.87
CA LEU A 8 10.26 3.70 6.79
C LEU A 8 9.27 2.62 7.25
N ILE A 9 9.54 1.96 8.38
CA ILE A 9 8.66 0.93 8.95
C ILE A 9 7.30 1.54 9.34
N SER A 10 7.30 2.71 9.97
CA SER A 10 6.07 3.39 10.38
C SER A 10 5.20 3.77 9.17
N SER A 11 5.81 4.31 8.11
CA SER A 11 5.09 4.61 6.86
C SER A 11 4.54 3.35 6.19
N ALA A 12 5.31 2.26 6.16
CA ALA A 12 4.86 0.99 5.58
C ALA A 12 3.63 0.42 6.32
N LEU A 13 3.62 0.50 7.66
CA LEU A 13 2.47 0.06 8.48
C LEU A 13 1.20 0.87 8.19
N VAL A 14 1.32 2.19 8.05
CA VAL A 14 0.19 3.06 7.69
C VAL A 14 -0.38 2.69 6.32
N ILE A 15 0.49 2.52 5.32
CA ILE A 15 0.07 2.14 3.96
C ILE A 15 -0.61 0.77 3.97
N MET A 16 -0.07 -0.19 4.74
CA MET A 16 -0.65 -1.52 4.88
C MET A 16 -2.05 -1.47 5.53
N GLY A 17 -2.25 -0.63 6.55
CA GLY A 17 -3.56 -0.40 7.15
C GLY A 17 -4.58 0.17 6.17
N ILE A 18 -4.18 1.16 5.37
CA ILE A 18 -5.02 1.74 4.31
C ILE A 18 -5.34 0.67 3.24
N LEU A 19 -4.38 -0.18 2.90
CA LEU A 19 -4.57 -1.28 1.94
C LEU A 19 -5.64 -2.26 2.43
N VAL A 20 -5.52 -2.73 3.68
CA VAL A 20 -6.48 -3.66 4.30
C VAL A 20 -7.87 -3.04 4.35
N ALA A 21 -7.99 -1.75 4.69
CA ALA A 21 -9.27 -1.05 4.68
C ALA A 21 -9.88 -1.01 3.26
N ASN A 22 -9.10 -0.69 2.23
CA ASN A 22 -9.58 -0.65 0.85
C ASN A 22 -9.97 -2.05 0.33
N ILE A 23 -9.22 -3.11 0.68
CA ILE A 23 -9.57 -4.50 0.34
C ILE A 23 -10.85 -4.94 1.06
N THR A 24 -11.03 -4.55 2.32
CA THR A 24 -12.24 -4.87 3.10
C THR A 24 -13.46 -4.19 2.49
N ILE A 25 -13.34 -2.90 2.13
CA ILE A 25 -14.38 -2.15 1.42
C ILE A 25 -14.67 -2.82 0.07
N PHE A 26 -13.64 -3.17 -0.71
CA PHE A 26 -13.81 -3.89 -1.98
C PHE A 26 -14.58 -5.21 -1.82
N THR A 27 -14.21 -6.03 -0.83
CA THR A 27 -14.86 -7.32 -0.56
C THR A 27 -16.33 -7.13 -0.15
N HIS A 28 -16.64 -6.07 0.62
CA HIS A 28 -18.00 -5.73 0.98
C HIS A 28 -18.82 -5.21 -0.21
N ILE A 29 -18.24 -4.37 -1.07
CA ILE A 29 -18.87 -3.86 -2.30
C ILE A 29 -19.11 -4.99 -3.29
N ASP A 30 -18.16 -5.92 -3.41
CA ASP A 30 -18.25 -7.09 -4.30
C ASP A 30 -19.43 -8.00 -3.95
N LYS A 31 -19.61 -8.27 -2.65
CA LYS A 31 -20.75 -9.04 -2.12
C LYS A 31 -22.10 -8.35 -2.25
N ASN A 32 -22.15 -7.02 -2.37
CA ASN A 32 -23.39 -6.25 -2.37
C ASN A 32 -23.89 -5.86 -3.78
N SER A 33 -23.31 -6.42 -4.85
CA SER A 33 -23.69 -6.13 -6.25
C SER A 33 -23.69 -4.64 -6.57
N ARG A 34 -22.76 -3.88 -6.00
CA ARG A 34 -22.53 -2.48 -6.35
C ARG A 34 -21.79 -2.39 -7.69
N SER A 35 -22.16 -1.36 -8.46
CA SER A 35 -21.68 -1.01 -9.81
C SER A 35 -20.21 -1.35 -10.06
N ASP A 36 -19.91 -1.93 -11.23
CA ASP A 36 -18.55 -2.26 -11.70
C ASP A 36 -17.60 -1.05 -11.66
N TYR A 37 -18.16 0.16 -11.72
CA TYR A 37 -17.42 1.42 -11.57
C TYR A 37 -16.80 1.57 -10.16
N GLU A 38 -17.56 1.29 -9.09
CA GLU A 38 -17.05 1.39 -7.72
C GLU A 38 -16.01 0.30 -7.42
N LYS A 39 -16.23 -0.91 -7.98
CA LYS A 39 -15.27 -2.03 -7.87
C LYS A 39 -13.94 -1.70 -8.54
N ASN A 40 -13.98 -1.18 -9.78
CA ASN A 40 -12.77 -0.79 -10.50
C ASN A 40 -12.06 0.37 -9.80
N GLN A 41 -12.77 1.37 -9.29
CA GLN A 41 -12.15 2.48 -8.56
C GLN A 41 -11.45 2.03 -7.27
N ALA A 42 -12.06 1.13 -6.50
CA ALA A 42 -11.43 0.57 -5.31
C ALA A 42 -10.21 -0.30 -5.67
N ARG A 43 -10.32 -1.11 -6.73
CA ARG A 43 -9.21 -1.93 -7.24
C ARG A 43 -8.03 -1.07 -7.70
N ASP A 44 -8.28 0.02 -8.42
CA ASP A 44 -7.24 0.96 -8.87
C ASP A 44 -6.54 1.64 -7.69
N ARG A 45 -7.28 2.00 -6.63
CA ARG A 45 -6.69 2.51 -5.38
C ARG A 45 -5.79 1.48 -4.70
N VAL A 46 -6.21 0.21 -4.65
CA VAL A 46 -5.39 -0.88 -4.10
C VAL A 46 -4.11 -1.04 -4.92
N TYR A 47 -4.18 -1.07 -6.25
CA TYR A 47 -3.00 -1.16 -7.11
C TYR A 47 -2.05 0.03 -6.95
N MET A 48 -2.59 1.26 -6.83
CA MET A 48 -1.78 2.45 -6.58
C MET A 48 -1.01 2.34 -5.25
N LEU A 49 -1.67 1.86 -4.19
CA LEU A 49 -1.05 1.67 -2.87
C LEU A 49 0.00 0.56 -2.88
N ILE A 50 -0.23 -0.55 -3.60
CA ILE A 50 0.78 -1.61 -3.80
C ILE A 50 2.00 -1.06 -4.56
N GLY A 51 1.77 -0.28 -5.62
CA GLY A 51 2.83 0.37 -6.38
C GLY A 51 3.67 1.30 -5.51
N LEU A 52 3.03 2.10 -4.65
CA LEU A 52 3.71 2.97 -3.70
C LEU A 52 4.56 2.18 -2.70
N LEU A 53 4.04 1.05 -2.18
CA LEU A 53 4.78 0.15 -1.28
C LEU A 53 6.03 -0.42 -1.95
N LEU A 54 5.91 -0.93 -3.18
CA LEU A 54 7.04 -1.46 -3.95
C LEU A 54 8.11 -0.39 -4.23
N PHE A 55 7.68 0.85 -4.50
CA PHE A 55 8.58 1.98 -4.70
C PHE A 55 9.38 2.30 -3.42
N ILE A 56 8.71 2.38 -2.27
CA ILE A 56 9.36 2.60 -0.97
C ILE A 56 10.33 1.47 -0.64
N PHE A 57 9.96 0.21 -0.91
CA PHE A 57 10.84 -0.94 -0.73
C PHE A 57 12.09 -0.86 -1.62
N THR A 58 11.93 -0.46 -2.88
CA THR A 58 13.04 -0.31 -3.84
C THR A 58 14.01 0.78 -3.39
N ILE A 59 13.50 1.94 -2.95
CA ILE A 59 14.32 3.03 -2.41
C ILE A 59 15.05 2.56 -1.14
N SER A 60 14.35 1.90 -0.23
CA SER A 60 14.93 1.41 1.02
C SER A 60 16.04 0.39 0.79
N TYR A 61 15.85 -0.52 -0.17
CA TYR A 61 16.86 -1.48 -0.58
C TYR A 61 18.05 -0.79 -1.25
N GLY A 62 17.81 0.17 -2.14
CA GLY A 62 18.86 0.99 -2.75
C GLY A 62 19.71 1.71 -1.70
N ILE A 63 19.06 2.41 -0.77
CA ILE A 63 19.77 3.08 0.34
C ILE A 63 20.61 2.07 1.12
N ARG A 64 20.06 0.89 1.46
CA ARG A 64 20.79 -0.16 2.19
C ARG A 64 22.00 -0.70 1.43
N VAL A 65 21.90 -0.85 0.11
CA VAL A 65 23.01 -1.32 -0.74
C VAL A 65 24.11 -0.25 -0.88
N PHE A 66 23.76 1.04 -0.93
CA PHE A 66 24.74 2.14 -1.00
C PHE A 66 25.31 2.55 0.37
N SER A 67 24.66 2.19 1.47
CA SER A 67 25.09 2.52 2.84
C SER A 67 25.83 1.40 3.57
N GLY A 68 26.04 0.25 2.91
CA GLY A 68 26.78 -0.91 3.44
C GLY A 68 28.14 -1.05 2.78
#